data_AF-A0A6P6FA60-F1
#
_entry.id   AF-A0A6P6FA60-F1
#
_cell.length_a   1.000
_cell.length_b   1.000
_cell.length_c   1.000
_cell.angle_alpha   90.00
_cell.angle_beta   90.00
_cell.angle_gamma   90.00
#
_symmetry.space_group_name_H-M   'P 1'
#
loop_
_entity.id
_entity.type
_entity.pdbx_description
1 polymer ?
#
loop_
_entity_poly.entity_id
_entity_poly.type
_entity_poly.pdbx_seq_one_letter_code
_entity_poly.pdbx_strand_id
1 'polypeptide(L)'
;MHSASAIVIKNCTKLTFEGYSRYPEDGTTAKFNLRSYTYEESGYKLTAFNLSVTNVDFHGLVTRYQSLLDENESACRYIELYGNETNPVPRELYISCPFSDVSYESVPYRLDYLVTGEKYKYSKRYVFNVPVHRFIGEDVSIKEYRPFVYIDVSYAPLLSLHVQPLPEVYNVTGYKIWLINNDTDFVKTFNMTSEQDFRYNFTAHTGVFYFKVAPMHSECGDYGCVNSTTPFIIIQETSHRLLIMIISTVWIPPVILYVLYHLYKLYKKEVLKRRRIPKCLLVYSPTRLSHINVMIELAKYLRICDVNAMIDMLDVTDTTDKDPECWCDAAFRNADVVLIATSPPPKKPAASAIYRNTGNYLLRLVKENQSEKEKRYYIVQLPYCKSDDVPEETRHLRRLSLPKELPKLVKIIHKVERVKCSSVSDQEFLDSVKLAKLEILKEDANIAKDERETENLLTLKRTETANNRTSTVLDDNAVSQSFATNIDELNLLGEGGEGEEECTRESSKDDTCSFRIDELNL
;
A
#
# COMPACT_ATOMS: atom_id res chain seq x y z
N MET A 1 55.82 -8.10 10.83
CA MET A 1 55.90 -8.00 9.36
C MET A 1 54.48 -7.79 8.87
N HIS A 2 54.06 -6.54 8.70
CA HIS A 2 52.65 -6.22 8.48
C HIS A 2 52.20 -6.70 7.09
N SER A 3 51.24 -7.63 7.05
CA SER A 3 50.70 -8.22 5.83
C SER A 3 49.59 -7.33 5.27
N ALA A 4 49.97 -6.37 4.43
CA ALA A 4 49.05 -5.53 3.68
C ALA A 4 49.26 -5.77 2.17
N SER A 5 48.19 -6.12 1.47
CA SER A 5 48.21 -6.26 0.01
C SER A 5 47.72 -4.97 -0.64
N ALA A 6 48.34 -4.58 -1.75
CA ALA A 6 47.98 -3.37 -2.50
C ALA A 6 47.93 -3.67 -4.00
N ILE A 7 46.72 -3.66 -4.57
CA ILE A 7 46.44 -4.07 -5.94
C ILE A 7 45.99 -2.85 -6.76
N VAL A 8 46.57 -2.67 -7.95
CA VAL A 8 46.20 -1.61 -8.90
C VAL A 8 45.14 -2.16 -9.86
N ILE A 9 43.93 -1.59 -9.82
CA ILE A 9 42.78 -2.12 -10.57
C ILE A 9 42.72 -1.51 -11.98
N LYS A 10 42.99 -2.32 -13.00
CA LYS A 10 43.01 -1.93 -14.43
C LYS A 10 41.65 -1.52 -15.03
N ASN A 11 40.54 -1.57 -14.29
CA ASN A 11 39.19 -1.25 -14.81
C ASN A 11 38.35 -0.43 -13.79
N CYS A 12 38.75 0.82 -13.60
CA CYS A 12 38.20 1.76 -12.61
C CYS A 12 36.72 2.11 -12.74
N THR A 13 36.22 2.23 -13.97
CA THR A 13 34.95 2.91 -14.27
C THR A 13 33.73 2.13 -13.77
N LYS A 14 33.89 0.83 -13.49
CA LYS A 14 32.83 -0.05 -12.96
C LYS A 14 32.64 0.04 -11.44
N LEU A 15 33.54 0.70 -10.71
CA LEU A 15 33.46 0.79 -9.25
C LEU A 15 32.42 1.83 -8.81
N THR A 16 31.42 1.37 -8.05
CA THR A 16 30.36 2.20 -7.47
C THR A 16 30.73 2.65 -6.06
N PHE A 17 30.67 3.97 -5.83
CA PHE A 17 30.98 4.59 -4.54
C PHE A 17 29.73 5.19 -3.87
N GLU A 18 28.54 4.97 -4.43
CA GLU A 18 27.30 5.63 -3.99
C GLU A 18 26.42 4.70 -3.14
N GLY A 19 25.66 5.28 -2.21
CA GLY A 19 24.79 4.53 -1.28
C GLY A 19 25.47 4.01 0.01
N TYR A 20 26.79 4.19 0.17
CA TYR A 20 27.53 3.74 1.36
C TYR A 20 27.63 4.85 2.43
N SER A 21 26.70 4.84 3.38
CA SER A 21 26.62 5.84 4.46
C SER A 21 26.65 5.25 5.88
N ARG A 22 27.06 3.99 6.03
CA ARG A 22 27.09 3.31 7.33
C ARG A 22 28.43 3.53 8.03
N TYR A 23 28.46 4.48 8.95
CA TYR A 23 29.60 4.81 9.81
C TYR A 23 29.63 3.94 11.09
N PRO A 24 30.78 3.83 11.79
CA PRO A 24 30.85 3.23 13.13
C PRO A 24 30.06 4.03 14.16
N GLU A 25 29.52 3.35 15.17
CA GLU A 25 28.71 4.00 16.23
C GLU A 25 29.59 4.70 17.30
N ASP A 26 30.80 4.17 17.56
CA ASP A 26 31.68 4.63 18.65
C ASP A 26 32.53 5.89 18.33
N GLY A 27 32.39 6.47 17.12
CA GLY A 27 33.08 7.70 16.72
C GLY A 27 34.60 7.58 16.50
N THR A 28 35.20 6.39 16.68
CA THR A 28 36.63 6.11 16.50
C THR A 28 37.05 5.89 15.04
N THR A 29 36.38 6.54 14.08
CA THR A 29 36.67 6.41 12.64
C THR A 29 38.10 6.79 12.29
N ALA A 30 38.71 6.03 11.38
CA ALA A 30 39.89 6.44 10.64
C ALA A 30 39.74 7.85 10.04
N LYS A 31 40.75 8.71 10.26
CA LYS A 31 40.80 10.09 9.76
C LYS A 31 41.72 10.16 8.55
N PHE A 32 41.17 10.66 7.44
CA PHE A 32 41.86 10.83 6.17
C PHE A 32 42.25 12.30 5.99
N ASN A 33 43.50 12.55 5.58
CA ASN A 33 44.04 13.88 5.29
C ASN A 33 44.88 13.81 4.01
N LEU A 34 44.48 14.57 2.99
CA LEU A 34 45.11 14.61 1.67
C LEU A 34 46.07 15.80 1.61
N ARG A 35 47.35 15.55 1.35
CA ARG A 35 48.39 16.59 1.21
C ARG A 35 49.05 16.53 -0.15
N SER A 36 49.29 17.67 -0.79
CA SER A 36 50.20 17.77 -1.94
C SER A 36 51.63 17.99 -1.48
N TYR A 37 52.58 17.43 -2.23
CA TYR A 37 53.99 17.73 -2.12
C TYR A 37 54.67 17.66 -3.49
N THR A 38 55.87 18.23 -3.61
CA THR A 38 56.70 18.07 -4.80
C THR A 38 57.49 16.76 -4.68
N TYR A 39 57.24 15.83 -5.58
CA TYR A 39 58.05 14.63 -5.77
C TYR A 39 59.17 14.93 -6.76
N GLU A 40 60.35 14.31 -6.60
CA GLU A 40 61.47 14.48 -7.52
C GLU A 40 62.01 13.12 -7.95
N GLU A 41 61.89 12.82 -9.25
CA GLU A 41 62.35 11.57 -9.85
C GLU A 41 63.24 11.88 -11.06
N SER A 42 64.44 11.30 -11.11
CA SER A 42 65.43 11.51 -12.19
C SER A 42 65.76 12.98 -12.50
N GLY A 43 65.60 13.88 -11.51
CA GLY A 43 65.83 15.32 -11.65
C GLY A 43 64.64 16.12 -12.20
N TYR A 44 63.48 15.48 -12.40
CA TYR A 44 62.22 16.13 -12.73
C TYR A 44 61.38 16.32 -11.46
N LYS A 45 60.95 17.56 -11.20
CA LYS A 45 60.01 17.89 -10.12
C LYS A 45 58.56 17.77 -10.64
N LEU A 46 57.76 16.95 -9.96
CA LEU A 46 56.37 16.62 -10.29
C LEU A 46 55.47 16.84 -9.06
N THR A 47 54.18 17.07 -9.26
CA THR A 47 53.22 17.09 -8.15
C THR A 47 52.83 15.67 -7.76
N ALA A 48 52.82 15.39 -6.46
CA ALA A 48 52.33 14.16 -5.88
C ALA A 48 51.36 14.42 -4.72
N PHE A 49 50.44 13.49 -4.49
CA PHE A 49 49.62 13.47 -3.28
C PHE A 49 50.08 12.39 -2.31
N ASN A 50 50.00 12.70 -1.02
CA ASN A 50 50.02 11.73 0.06
C ASN A 50 48.64 11.74 0.74
N LEU A 51 47.90 10.64 0.57
CA LEU A 51 46.70 10.39 1.36
C LEU A 51 47.13 9.69 2.65
N SER A 52 47.22 10.49 3.71
CA SER A 52 47.54 10.02 5.06
C SER A 52 46.26 9.59 5.80
N VAL A 53 46.32 8.44 6.46
CA VAL A 53 45.20 7.84 7.20
C VAL A 53 45.68 7.49 8.61
N THR A 54 44.98 7.99 9.62
CA THR A 54 45.30 7.79 11.05
C THR A 54 44.13 7.14 11.77
N ASN A 55 44.39 6.35 12.82
CA ASN A 55 43.42 5.50 13.50
C ASN A 55 42.76 4.48 12.54
N VAL A 56 43.57 3.76 11.76
CA VAL A 56 43.09 2.75 10.81
C VAL A 56 42.34 1.63 11.55
N ASP A 57 41.02 1.55 11.32
CA ASP A 57 40.08 0.62 11.96
C ASP A 57 39.32 -0.27 10.94
N PHE A 58 39.78 -0.30 9.69
CA PHE A 58 39.17 -1.00 8.55
C PHE A 58 40.07 -2.12 8.01
N HIS A 59 39.48 -3.09 7.30
CA HIS A 59 40.23 -4.13 6.57
C HIS A 59 40.40 -3.79 5.09
N GLY A 60 39.47 -3.07 4.47
CA GLY A 60 39.51 -2.75 3.03
C GLY A 60 39.36 -1.27 2.73
N LEU A 61 40.24 -0.74 1.89
CA LEU A 61 40.19 0.62 1.35
C LEU A 61 40.29 0.58 -0.18
N VAL A 62 39.29 1.13 -0.86
CA VAL A 62 39.37 1.44 -2.30
C VAL A 62 39.52 2.96 -2.45
N THR A 63 40.49 3.42 -3.23
CA THR A 63 40.57 4.80 -3.71
C THR A 63 40.43 4.85 -5.23
N ARG A 64 39.86 5.95 -5.75
CA ARG A 64 39.83 6.29 -7.18
C ARG A 64 40.13 7.77 -7.35
N TYR A 65 41.23 8.08 -8.03
CA TYR A 65 41.45 9.38 -8.63
C TYR A 65 40.81 9.38 -10.01
N GLN A 66 40.07 10.43 -10.34
CA GLN A 66 39.38 10.58 -11.63
C GLN A 66 39.32 12.05 -12.02
N SER A 67 39.62 12.33 -13.28
CA SER A 67 39.52 13.68 -13.86
C SER A 67 38.06 14.15 -13.88
N LEU A 68 37.86 15.47 -13.74
CA LEU A 68 36.55 16.11 -13.92
C LEU A 68 36.38 16.68 -15.35
N LEU A 69 37.35 16.45 -16.24
CA LEU A 69 37.27 16.82 -17.66
C LEU A 69 37.03 15.60 -18.57
N ASP A 70 37.63 14.44 -18.26
CA ASP A 70 37.35 13.16 -18.92
C ASP A 70 37.06 12.06 -17.89
N GLU A 71 35.86 11.47 -17.92
CA GLU A 71 35.53 10.39 -16.98
C GLU A 71 36.26 9.06 -17.27
N ASN A 72 36.89 8.91 -18.43
CA ASN A 72 37.72 7.73 -18.74
C ASN A 72 39.08 7.80 -18.02
N GLU A 73 39.59 9.01 -17.79
CA GLU A 73 40.86 9.30 -17.11
C GLU A 73 40.73 9.04 -15.60
N SER A 74 40.98 7.78 -15.19
CA SER A 74 40.88 7.34 -13.80
C SER A 74 41.84 6.21 -13.43
N ALA A 75 42.41 6.27 -12.23
CA ALA A 75 43.23 5.22 -11.65
C ALA A 75 42.76 4.87 -10.23
N CYS A 76 42.84 3.58 -9.88
CA CYS A 76 42.22 3.03 -8.70
C CYS A 76 43.16 2.10 -7.96
N ARG A 77 43.10 2.18 -6.64
CA ARG A 77 43.92 1.41 -5.73
C ARG A 77 43.02 0.65 -4.78
N TYR A 78 43.24 -0.65 -4.64
CA TYR A 78 42.69 -1.45 -3.55
C TYR A 78 43.80 -1.78 -2.58
N ILE A 79 43.52 -1.59 -1.29
CA ILE A 79 44.41 -1.93 -0.19
C ILE A 79 43.61 -2.81 0.77
N GLU A 80 44.13 -4.01 1.04
CA GLU A 80 43.57 -4.93 2.02
C GLU A 80 44.58 -5.15 3.16
N LEU A 81 44.10 -5.02 4.39
CA LEU A 81 44.90 -4.99 5.61
C LEU A 81 44.57 -6.22 6.48
N TYR A 82 45.45 -7.21 6.45
CA TYR A 82 45.27 -8.44 7.24
C TYR A 82 45.86 -8.27 8.64
N GLY A 83 44.99 -8.02 9.62
CA GLY A 83 45.35 -7.94 11.04
C GLY A 83 45.23 -9.28 11.76
N ASN A 84 46.34 -9.81 12.27
CA ASN A 84 46.39 -10.99 13.13
C ASN A 84 46.99 -10.64 14.50
N GLU A 85 46.79 -11.47 15.53
CA GLU A 85 47.34 -11.25 16.89
C GLU A 85 48.86 -11.04 16.89
N THR A 86 49.58 -11.66 15.95
CA THR A 86 51.05 -11.54 15.77
C THR A 86 51.49 -10.44 14.79
N ASN A 87 50.57 -9.84 14.03
CA ASN A 87 50.82 -8.73 13.11
C ASN A 87 49.59 -7.80 13.11
N PRO A 88 49.52 -6.83 14.02
CA PRO A 88 48.37 -5.93 14.12
C PRO A 88 48.29 -5.00 12.90
N VAL A 89 47.09 -4.45 12.64
CA VAL A 89 46.85 -3.43 11.60
C VAL A 89 47.74 -2.19 11.89
N PRO A 90 48.42 -1.61 10.87
CA PRO A 90 49.22 -0.39 11.08
C PRO A 90 48.33 0.78 11.50
N ARG A 91 48.73 1.51 12.55
CA ARG A 91 47.94 2.65 13.08
C ARG A 91 47.86 3.83 12.11
N GLU A 92 48.89 3.96 11.28
CA GLU A 92 49.07 5.01 10.30
C GLU A 92 49.42 4.40 8.94
N LEU A 93 48.71 4.85 7.90
CA LEU A 93 48.87 4.41 6.53
C LEU A 93 49.10 5.65 5.64
N TYR A 94 50.15 5.62 4.84
CA TYR A 94 50.50 6.68 3.90
C TYR A 94 50.49 6.13 2.48
N ILE A 95 49.64 6.72 1.63
CA ILE A 95 49.43 6.28 0.25
C ILE A 95 49.94 7.39 -0.65
N SER A 96 51.09 7.17 -1.28
CA SER A 96 51.60 8.11 -2.30
C SER A 96 50.97 7.86 -3.66
N CYS A 97 50.73 8.95 -4.38
CA CYS A 97 50.25 9.01 -5.76
C CYS A 97 50.95 10.19 -6.48
N PRO A 98 52.16 9.99 -7.04
CA PRO A 98 52.75 10.89 -8.03
C PRO A 98 51.99 10.88 -9.36
N PHE A 99 51.88 12.05 -10.00
CA PHE A 99 51.42 12.15 -11.39
C PHE A 99 52.61 12.00 -12.34
N SER A 100 52.44 11.26 -13.44
CA SER A 100 53.53 10.96 -14.37
C SER A 100 54.01 12.14 -15.22
N ASP A 101 53.24 13.24 -15.30
CA ASP A 101 53.57 14.41 -16.11
C ASP A 101 53.03 15.74 -15.52
N VAL A 102 53.57 16.84 -16.02
CA VAL A 102 53.15 18.22 -15.71
C VAL A 102 51.80 18.57 -16.35
N SER A 103 51.35 17.84 -17.39
CA SER A 103 50.05 18.10 -18.06
C SER A 103 48.82 17.90 -17.17
N TYR A 104 48.92 17.11 -16.09
CA TYR A 104 47.85 16.96 -15.09
C TYR A 104 47.74 18.15 -14.13
N GLU A 105 48.71 19.07 -14.10
CA GLU A 105 48.69 20.22 -13.19
C GLU A 105 47.64 21.26 -13.58
N SER A 106 47.03 21.91 -12.57
CA SER A 106 45.86 22.80 -12.70
C SER A 106 44.57 22.14 -13.21
N VAL A 107 44.56 20.83 -13.49
CA VAL A 107 43.37 20.08 -13.90
C VAL A 107 42.46 19.81 -12.69
N PRO A 108 41.12 19.94 -12.81
CA PRO A 108 40.19 19.58 -11.75
C PRO A 108 40.02 18.05 -11.65
N TYR A 109 40.17 17.52 -10.44
CA TYR A 109 40.10 16.08 -10.13
C TYR A 109 39.14 15.80 -8.97
N ARG A 110 38.57 14.58 -8.97
CA ARG A 110 37.91 13.98 -7.80
C ARG A 110 38.70 12.79 -7.26
N LEU A 111 38.74 12.68 -5.94
CA LEU A 111 39.15 11.49 -5.21
C LEU A 111 37.91 10.90 -4.54
N ASP A 112 37.37 9.83 -5.11
CA ASP A 112 36.42 8.97 -4.41
C ASP A 112 37.20 7.96 -3.55
N TYR A 113 36.74 7.70 -2.32
CA TYR A 113 37.24 6.57 -1.54
C TYR A 113 36.13 5.82 -0.79
N LEU A 114 36.33 4.52 -0.58
CA LEU A 114 35.39 3.59 0.02
C LEU A 114 36.09 2.78 1.10
N VAL A 115 35.60 2.87 2.32
CA VAL A 115 36.15 2.21 3.50
C VAL A 115 35.23 1.07 3.93
N THR A 116 35.80 -0.11 4.15
CA THR A 116 35.08 -1.32 4.56
C THR A 116 35.70 -1.88 5.84
N GLY A 117 34.95 -1.80 6.94
CA GLY A 117 35.24 -2.45 8.21
C GLY A 117 34.28 -3.62 8.47
N GLU A 118 34.41 -4.32 9.60
CA GLU A 118 33.61 -5.53 9.89
C GLU A 118 32.09 -5.33 9.81
N LYS A 119 31.62 -4.18 10.31
CA LYS A 119 30.18 -3.90 10.55
C LYS A 119 29.68 -2.66 9.82
N TYR A 120 30.59 -1.92 9.19
CA TYR A 120 30.37 -0.60 8.63
C TYR A 120 30.97 -0.50 7.23
N LYS A 121 30.37 0.33 6.38
CA LYS A 121 30.86 0.61 5.03
C LYS A 121 30.40 2.00 4.63
N TYR A 122 31.35 2.89 4.41
CA TYR A 122 31.09 4.28 4.04
C TYR A 122 32.01 4.73 2.90
N SER A 123 31.52 5.65 2.09
CA SER A 123 32.31 6.33 1.08
C SER A 123 32.43 7.83 1.36
N LYS A 124 33.43 8.43 0.75
CA LYS A 124 33.63 9.88 0.68
C LYS A 124 34.13 10.30 -0.70
N ARG A 125 33.93 11.59 -1.01
CA ARG A 125 34.32 12.22 -2.27
C ARG A 125 34.97 13.57 -1.97
N TYR A 126 36.23 13.71 -2.36
CA TYR A 126 36.98 14.97 -2.30
C TYR A 126 37.14 15.55 -3.71
N VAL A 127 37.12 16.88 -3.84
CA VAL A 127 37.24 17.60 -5.12
C VAL A 127 38.29 18.70 -4.99
N PHE A 128 39.25 18.76 -5.92
CA PHE A 128 40.39 19.69 -5.89
C PHE A 128 40.93 19.98 -7.31
N ASN A 129 41.76 21.02 -7.45
CA ASN A 129 42.61 21.20 -8.62
C ASN A 129 44.00 20.64 -8.26
N VAL A 130 44.65 19.93 -9.19
CA VAL A 130 46.05 19.48 -9.00
C VAL A 130 46.94 20.71 -8.90
N PRO A 131 47.73 20.90 -7.82
CA PRO A 131 48.61 22.06 -7.71
C PRO A 131 49.79 21.96 -8.69
N VAL A 132 50.35 23.12 -9.04
CA VAL A 132 51.57 23.22 -9.85
C VAL A 132 52.78 23.14 -8.93
N HIS A 133 53.70 22.19 -9.16
CA HIS A 133 54.89 21.95 -8.31
C HIS A 133 55.69 23.23 -8.01
N ARG A 134 55.76 24.15 -8.97
CA ARG A 134 56.46 25.44 -8.90
C ARG A 134 55.90 26.44 -7.88
N PHE A 135 54.70 26.19 -7.33
CA PHE A 135 54.06 27.05 -6.33
C PHE A 135 53.85 26.36 -4.97
N ILE A 136 54.35 25.13 -4.77
CA ILE A 136 54.20 24.37 -3.52
C ILE A 136 55.52 23.85 -2.91
N GLY A 137 56.65 24.01 -3.61
CA GLY A 137 57.97 23.60 -3.11
C GLY A 137 58.52 24.50 -1.99
N GLU A 138 59.53 24.01 -1.28
CA GLU A 138 60.18 24.72 -0.15
C GLU A 138 60.97 25.97 -0.62
N ASP A 139 61.43 25.98 -1.87
CA ASP A 139 62.19 27.07 -2.49
C ASP A 139 61.33 28.32 -2.86
N VAL A 140 60.01 28.26 -2.69
CA VAL A 140 59.05 29.23 -3.24
C VAL A 140 58.87 30.45 -2.31
N SER A 141 58.71 31.65 -2.87
CA SER A 141 58.44 32.85 -2.06
C SER A 141 57.00 32.84 -1.50
N ILE A 142 56.79 33.36 -0.28
CA ILE A 142 55.45 33.46 0.34
C ILE A 142 54.44 34.26 -0.51
N LYS A 143 54.93 35.13 -1.40
CA LYS A 143 54.11 35.91 -2.32
C LYS A 143 53.58 35.10 -3.50
N GLU A 144 54.29 34.03 -3.87
CA GLU A 144 53.97 33.17 -5.02
C GLU A 144 53.41 31.80 -4.61
N TYR A 145 53.65 31.37 -3.36
CA TYR A 145 53.18 30.11 -2.79
C TYR A 145 51.65 29.98 -2.85
N ARG A 146 51.15 28.83 -3.30
CA ARG A 146 49.72 28.54 -3.43
C ARG A 146 49.31 27.41 -2.49
N PRO A 147 48.50 27.66 -1.44
CA PRO A 147 48.06 26.60 -0.54
C PRO A 147 47.25 25.54 -1.31
N PHE A 148 47.53 24.26 -1.12
CA PHE A 148 46.66 23.21 -1.64
C PHE A 148 45.32 23.21 -0.89
N VAL A 149 44.23 23.05 -1.63
CA VAL A 149 42.86 23.15 -1.13
C VAL A 149 41.97 22.09 -1.76
N TYR A 150 41.15 21.43 -0.94
CA TYR A 150 40.21 20.42 -1.38
C TYR A 150 38.88 20.52 -0.63
N ILE A 151 37.80 20.07 -1.26
CA ILE A 151 36.44 20.15 -0.72
C ILE A 151 35.93 18.73 -0.48
N ASP A 152 35.54 18.42 0.75
CA ASP A 152 34.71 17.25 1.07
C ASP A 152 33.26 17.54 0.65
N VAL A 153 32.80 16.82 -0.39
CA VAL A 153 31.44 16.92 -0.94
C VAL A 153 30.54 15.75 -0.54
N SER A 154 31.00 14.87 0.36
CA SER A 154 30.32 13.63 0.74
C SER A 154 28.97 13.83 1.44
N TYR A 155 28.75 15.03 2.03
CA TYR A 155 27.55 15.38 2.80
C TYR A 155 26.76 16.54 2.18
N ALA A 156 26.86 16.74 0.85
CA ALA A 156 26.12 17.77 0.13
C ALA A 156 24.62 17.78 0.52
N PRO A 157 24.04 18.96 0.84
CA PRO A 157 24.53 20.32 0.59
C PRO A 157 25.44 20.91 1.69
N LEU A 158 25.86 20.16 2.71
CA LEU A 158 26.87 20.61 3.68
C LEU A 158 28.27 20.22 3.19
N LEU A 159 29.07 21.20 2.77
CA LEU A 159 30.43 20.97 2.27
C LEU A 159 31.47 21.44 3.29
N SER A 160 32.63 20.77 3.31
CA SER A 160 33.79 21.18 4.11
C SER A 160 34.97 21.51 3.20
N LEU A 161 35.50 22.73 3.30
CA LEU A 161 36.72 23.16 2.64
C LEU A 161 37.90 22.93 3.58
N HIS A 162 38.86 22.14 3.11
CA HIS A 162 40.13 21.86 3.76
C HIS A 162 41.24 22.66 3.07
N VAL A 163 42.16 23.20 3.86
CA VAL A 163 43.31 23.98 3.40
C VAL A 163 44.55 23.34 3.99
N GLN A 164 45.51 22.95 3.15
CA GLN A 164 46.81 22.46 3.61
C GLN A 164 47.58 23.62 4.25
N PRO A 165 48.01 23.50 5.53
CA PRO A 165 48.85 24.52 6.15
C PRO A 165 50.15 24.73 5.38
N LEU A 166 50.56 25.98 5.21
CA LEU A 166 51.89 26.33 4.72
C LEU A 166 52.99 25.86 5.70
N PRO A 167 54.21 25.60 5.22
CA PRO A 167 55.38 25.35 6.07
C PRO A 167 55.57 26.42 7.15
N GLU A 168 55.95 25.99 8.36
CA GLU A 168 56.07 26.84 9.56
C GLU A 168 57.02 28.04 9.36
N VAL A 169 58.01 27.89 8.47
CA VAL A 169 58.96 28.94 8.03
C VAL A 169 58.24 30.25 7.65
N TYR A 170 57.04 30.16 7.05
CA TYR A 170 56.27 31.33 6.61
C TYR A 170 55.38 31.96 7.70
N ASN A 171 55.29 31.37 8.90
CA ASN A 171 54.53 31.89 10.05
C ASN A 171 53.05 32.28 9.76
N VAL A 172 52.40 31.62 8.78
CA VAL A 172 51.01 31.91 8.39
C VAL A 172 50.02 31.27 9.37
N THR A 173 49.37 32.12 10.18
CA THR A 173 48.39 31.69 11.20
C THR A 173 46.94 31.61 10.70
N GLY A 174 46.65 32.12 9.51
CA GLY A 174 45.28 32.13 8.98
C GLY A 174 45.15 32.43 7.49
N TYR A 175 43.93 32.22 6.99
CA TYR A 175 43.55 32.27 5.59
C TYR A 175 42.30 33.13 5.41
N LYS A 176 42.19 33.76 4.24
CA LYS A 176 41.01 34.50 3.80
C LYS A 176 40.35 33.71 2.68
N ILE A 177 39.09 33.36 2.88
CA ILE A 177 38.27 32.60 1.93
C ILE A 177 37.25 33.53 1.30
N TRP A 178 37.09 33.46 -0.01
CA TRP A 178 35.93 33.99 -0.71
C TRP A 178 35.13 32.83 -1.30
N LEU A 179 33.89 32.67 -0.85
CA LEU A 179 32.88 31.89 -1.56
C LEU A 179 32.29 32.80 -2.64
N ILE A 180 32.37 32.37 -3.89
CA ILE A 180 31.88 33.11 -5.06
C ILE A 180 30.90 32.23 -5.83
N ASN A 181 29.75 32.77 -6.18
CA ASN A 181 28.87 32.19 -7.20
C ASN A 181 29.34 32.66 -8.59
N ASN A 182 29.32 31.79 -9.59
CA ASN A 182 29.76 32.12 -10.95
C ASN A 182 28.64 32.74 -11.80
N ASP A 183 27.39 32.50 -11.42
CA ASP A 183 26.20 32.87 -12.19
C ASP A 183 25.52 34.16 -11.68
N THR A 184 26.01 34.70 -10.55
CA THR A 184 25.48 35.89 -9.86
C THR A 184 26.60 36.62 -9.10
N ASP A 185 26.44 37.91 -8.81
CA ASP A 185 27.39 38.73 -8.02
C ASP A 185 27.49 38.36 -6.52
N PHE A 186 27.08 37.14 -6.14
CA PHE A 186 27.16 36.65 -4.76
C PHE A 186 28.62 36.34 -4.39
N VAL A 187 29.21 37.22 -3.58
CA VAL A 187 30.53 37.03 -2.96
C VAL A 187 30.39 37.10 -1.45
N LYS A 188 30.89 36.09 -0.73
CA LYS A 188 30.94 36.06 0.72
C LYS A 188 32.34 35.73 1.24
N THR A 189 32.90 36.65 2.02
CA THR A 189 34.26 36.54 2.58
C THR A 189 34.23 35.97 4.00
N PHE A 190 35.21 35.14 4.33
CA PHE A 190 35.45 34.57 5.66
C PHE A 190 36.93 34.62 6.01
N ASN A 191 37.24 34.64 7.30
CA ASN A 191 38.59 34.43 7.83
C ASN A 191 38.62 33.10 8.58
N MET A 192 39.73 32.37 8.48
CA MET A 192 39.91 30.98 8.95
C MET A 192 41.30 30.84 9.59
N THR A 193 41.44 30.09 10.68
CA THR A 193 42.75 29.72 11.26
C THR A 193 43.24 28.40 10.66
N SER A 194 44.55 28.15 10.71
CA SER A 194 45.18 26.96 10.11
C SER A 194 44.73 25.61 10.68
N GLU A 195 44.11 25.57 11.86
CA GLU A 195 43.76 24.34 12.58
C GLU A 195 42.31 23.85 12.38
N GLN A 196 41.44 24.63 11.71
CA GLN A 196 40.00 24.38 11.67
C GLN A 196 39.46 24.23 10.23
N ASP A 197 38.73 23.15 9.95
CA ASP A 197 38.00 22.97 8.68
C ASP A 197 36.90 24.03 8.49
N PHE A 198 36.81 24.64 7.31
CA PHE A 198 35.74 25.60 7.00
C PHE A 198 34.51 24.88 6.47
N ARG A 199 33.37 24.94 7.19
CA ARG A 199 32.11 24.29 6.79
C ARG A 199 31.06 25.29 6.35
N TYR A 200 30.41 25.03 5.22
CA TYR A 200 29.33 25.87 4.69
C TYR A 200 28.15 25.04 4.19
N ASN A 201 26.92 25.48 4.52
CA ASN A 201 25.69 24.81 4.14
C ASN A 201 25.02 25.52 2.95
N PHE A 202 24.94 24.82 1.82
CA PHE A 202 24.31 25.30 0.59
C PHE A 202 22.80 25.02 0.50
N THR A 203 22.13 24.54 1.56
CA THR A 203 20.67 24.23 1.55
C THR A 203 19.79 25.40 1.07
N ALA A 204 20.24 26.66 1.22
CA ALA A 204 19.52 27.87 0.80
C ALA A 204 20.07 28.52 -0.50
N HIS A 205 21.00 27.86 -1.21
CA HIS A 205 21.74 28.42 -2.34
C HIS A 205 21.85 27.41 -3.49
N THR A 206 21.71 27.86 -4.73
CA THR A 206 21.78 27.01 -5.93
C THR A 206 22.63 27.67 -7.02
N GLY A 207 23.05 26.89 -8.02
CA GLY A 207 23.94 27.34 -9.10
C GLY A 207 25.39 26.88 -8.91
N VAL A 208 26.30 27.48 -9.65
CA VAL A 208 27.72 27.12 -9.69
C VAL A 208 28.52 27.98 -8.72
N PHE A 209 29.22 27.35 -7.79
CA PHE A 209 30.05 28.01 -6.77
C PHE A 209 31.51 27.60 -6.88
N TYR A 210 32.42 28.44 -6.40
CA TYR A 210 33.81 28.08 -6.16
C TYR A 210 34.38 28.84 -4.97
N PHE A 211 35.46 28.34 -4.39
CA PHE A 211 36.21 29.03 -3.34
C PHE A 211 37.52 29.57 -3.90
N LYS A 212 37.89 30.78 -3.46
CA LYS A 212 39.26 31.29 -3.50
C LYS A 212 39.81 31.34 -2.07
N VAL A 213 41.08 30.98 -1.89
CA VAL A 213 41.76 30.95 -0.59
C VAL A 213 43.13 31.62 -0.71
N ALA A 214 43.40 32.63 0.12
CA ALA A 214 44.72 33.28 0.22
C ALA A 214 45.30 33.12 1.63
N PRO A 215 46.61 32.89 1.79
CA PRO A 215 47.28 32.95 3.08
C PRO A 215 47.44 34.41 3.55
N MET A 216 47.22 34.65 4.84
CA MET A 216 47.44 35.96 5.48
C MET A 216 48.88 36.02 6.00
N HIS A 217 49.71 36.91 5.42
CA HIS A 217 51.08 37.16 5.85
C HIS A 217 51.38 38.67 5.82
N SER A 218 52.28 39.14 6.69
CA SER A 218 52.62 40.56 6.88
C SER A 218 53.31 41.20 5.67
N GLU A 219 53.95 40.41 4.82
CA GLU A 219 54.53 40.85 3.54
C GLU A 219 53.51 41.03 2.41
N CYS A 220 52.25 40.66 2.64
CA CYS A 220 51.16 40.71 1.69
C CYS A 220 50.09 41.73 2.15
N GLY A 221 49.31 42.28 1.21
CA GLY A 221 48.32 43.32 1.54
C GLY A 221 47.08 42.75 2.25
N ASP A 222 46.09 43.61 2.51
CA ASP A 222 44.83 43.28 3.22
C ASP A 222 44.01 42.13 2.60
N TYR A 223 44.35 41.71 1.38
CA TYR A 223 43.73 40.61 0.65
C TYR A 223 44.53 39.30 0.71
N GLY A 224 45.71 39.28 1.35
CA GLY A 224 46.61 38.13 1.38
C GLY A 224 47.59 38.07 0.22
N CYS A 225 48.33 36.96 0.15
CA CYS A 225 49.24 36.65 -0.95
C CYS A 225 48.47 36.04 -2.14
N VAL A 226 49.17 35.43 -3.11
CA VAL A 226 48.51 34.74 -4.24
C VAL A 226 47.52 33.68 -3.74
N ASN A 227 46.39 33.57 -4.43
CA ASN A 227 45.30 32.69 -4.03
C ASN A 227 45.25 31.38 -4.83
N SER A 228 44.77 30.34 -4.17
CA SER A 228 44.32 29.10 -4.79
C SER A 228 42.83 29.18 -5.09
N THR A 229 42.41 28.62 -6.23
CA THR A 229 40.99 28.52 -6.63
C THR A 229 40.61 27.05 -6.69
N THR A 230 39.46 26.67 -6.14
CA THR A 230 38.93 25.30 -6.22
C THR A 230 38.28 25.02 -7.58
N PRO A 231 38.00 23.74 -7.93
CA PRO A 231 37.06 23.43 -9.00
C PRO A 231 35.68 24.06 -8.75
N PHE A 232 34.89 24.13 -9.82
CA PHE A 232 33.48 24.52 -9.76
C PHE A 232 32.64 23.44 -9.07
N ILE A 233 31.77 23.88 -8.16
CA ILE A 233 30.84 23.07 -7.37
C ILE A 233 29.43 23.37 -7.90
N ILE A 234 28.76 22.38 -8.48
CA ILE A 234 27.39 22.55 -8.99
C ILE A 234 26.40 22.16 -7.90
N ILE A 235 25.77 23.16 -7.25
CA ILE A 235 24.68 22.92 -6.32
C ILE A 235 23.36 22.90 -7.10
N GLN A 236 22.94 21.70 -7.47
CA GLN A 236 21.66 21.49 -8.15
C GLN A 236 20.48 21.88 -7.24
N GLU A 237 19.50 22.57 -7.81
CA GLU A 237 18.22 22.78 -7.12
C GLU A 237 17.53 21.43 -6.92
N THR A 238 17.25 21.07 -5.66
CA THR A 238 16.56 19.82 -5.30
C THR A 238 15.07 19.92 -5.61
N SER A 239 14.77 19.92 -6.91
CA SER A 239 13.43 20.11 -7.49
C SER A 239 12.41 19.04 -7.10
N HIS A 240 12.79 18.03 -6.30
CA HIS A 240 11.87 17.10 -5.63
C HIS A 240 10.67 17.79 -4.99
N ARG A 241 10.82 19.00 -4.40
CA ARG A 241 9.67 19.76 -3.88
C ARG A 241 8.71 20.21 -4.99
N LEU A 242 9.23 20.72 -6.11
CA LEU A 242 8.43 21.10 -7.27
C LEU A 242 7.82 19.87 -7.97
N LEU A 243 8.58 18.79 -8.14
CA LEU A 243 8.10 17.52 -8.69
C LEU A 243 6.99 16.92 -7.83
N ILE A 244 7.14 16.88 -6.50
CA ILE A 244 6.08 16.44 -5.58
C ILE A 244 4.86 17.35 -5.69
N MET A 245 5.04 18.67 -5.80
CA MET A 245 3.92 19.62 -5.99
C MET A 245 3.19 19.41 -7.33
N ILE A 246 3.92 19.20 -8.43
CA ILE A 246 3.37 18.92 -9.75
C ILE A 246 2.66 17.56 -9.77
N ILE A 247 3.28 16.50 -9.27
CA ILE A 247 2.67 15.15 -9.21
C ILE A 247 1.42 15.18 -8.32
N SER A 248 1.49 15.84 -7.17
CA SER A 248 0.34 16.04 -6.27
C SER A 248 -0.82 16.77 -6.96
N THR A 249 -0.56 17.93 -7.56
CA THR A 249 -1.61 18.74 -8.22
C THR A 249 -2.16 18.10 -9.50
N VAL A 250 -1.38 17.30 -10.23
CA VAL A 250 -1.84 16.60 -11.44
C VAL A 250 -2.62 15.32 -11.11
N TRP A 251 -2.19 14.52 -10.13
CA TRP A 251 -2.78 13.20 -9.87
C TRP A 251 -3.87 13.16 -8.79
N ILE A 252 -3.77 13.98 -7.73
CA ILE A 252 -4.74 13.92 -6.64
C ILE A 252 -6.16 14.35 -7.08
N PRO A 253 -6.37 15.45 -7.83
CA PRO A 253 -7.72 15.85 -8.22
C PRO A 253 -8.44 14.82 -9.13
N PRO A 254 -7.82 14.24 -10.18
CA PRO A 254 -8.45 13.17 -10.96
C PRO A 254 -8.78 11.92 -10.14
N VAL A 255 -7.91 11.50 -9.22
CA VAL A 255 -8.16 10.34 -8.35
C VAL A 255 -9.34 10.61 -7.40
N ILE A 256 -9.40 11.79 -6.79
CA ILE A 256 -10.54 12.19 -5.93
C ILE A 256 -11.84 12.22 -6.75
N LEU A 257 -11.84 12.83 -7.94
CA LEU A 257 -13.01 12.87 -8.82
C LEU A 257 -13.46 11.47 -9.26
N TYR A 258 -12.53 10.55 -9.53
CA TYR A 258 -12.83 9.16 -9.89
C TYR A 258 -13.47 8.40 -8.72
N VAL A 259 -12.95 8.56 -7.50
CA VAL A 259 -13.53 7.96 -6.29
C VAL A 259 -14.93 8.53 -6.00
N LEU A 260 -15.10 9.85 -6.08
CA LEU A 260 -16.40 10.51 -5.90
C LEU A 260 -17.43 10.07 -6.96
N TYR A 261 -17.01 9.90 -8.22
CA TYR A 261 -17.87 9.37 -9.29
C TYR A 261 -18.36 7.95 -8.98
N HIS A 262 -17.50 7.04 -8.53
CA HIS A 262 -17.92 5.69 -8.16
C HIS A 262 -18.79 5.65 -6.91
N LEU A 263 -18.51 6.47 -5.90
CA LEU A 263 -19.37 6.63 -4.72
C LEU A 263 -20.76 7.14 -5.11
N TYR A 264 -20.85 8.15 -6.00
CA TYR A 264 -22.11 8.63 -6.55
C TYR A 264 -22.86 7.56 -7.35
N LYS A 265 -22.14 6.77 -8.18
CA LYS A 265 -22.69 5.66 -8.97
C LYS A 265 -23.27 4.56 -8.09
N LEU A 266 -22.59 4.21 -6.99
CA LEU A 266 -23.08 3.27 -5.97
C LEU A 266 -24.29 3.82 -5.23
N TYR A 267 -24.22 5.07 -4.76
CA TYR A 267 -25.34 5.75 -4.09
C TYR A 267 -26.60 5.79 -4.96
N LYS A 268 -26.46 6.18 -6.23
CA LYS A 268 -27.57 6.21 -7.20
C LYS A 268 -28.18 4.81 -7.41
N LYS A 269 -27.36 3.76 -7.49
CA LYS A 269 -27.82 2.36 -7.63
C LYS A 269 -28.62 1.90 -6.40
N GLU A 270 -28.19 2.27 -5.19
CA GLU A 270 -28.83 1.83 -3.95
C GLU A 270 -30.10 2.65 -3.62
N VAL A 271 -30.11 3.97 -3.90
CA VAL A 271 -31.32 4.81 -3.81
C VAL A 271 -32.40 4.33 -4.78
N LEU A 272 -32.04 3.87 -5.98
CA LEU A 272 -33.00 3.34 -6.95
C LEU A 272 -33.64 2.03 -6.47
N LYS A 273 -32.86 1.11 -5.88
CA LYS A 273 -33.41 -0.11 -5.24
C LYS A 273 -34.40 0.21 -4.13
N ARG A 274 -34.07 1.17 -3.26
CA ARG A 274 -34.90 1.56 -2.10
C ARG A 274 -36.25 2.20 -2.47
N ARG A 275 -36.53 2.46 -3.76
CA ARG A 275 -37.80 3.03 -4.24
C ARG A 275 -38.73 2.05 -4.95
N ARG A 276 -38.37 0.76 -5.13
CA ARG A 276 -39.28 -0.23 -5.72
C ARG A 276 -40.29 -0.70 -4.66
N ILE A 277 -41.50 -0.17 -4.71
CA ILE A 277 -42.67 -0.68 -3.98
C ILE A 277 -42.83 -2.18 -4.29
N PRO A 278 -42.80 -3.08 -3.29
CA PRO A 278 -42.95 -4.51 -3.51
C PRO A 278 -44.39 -4.85 -3.90
N LYS A 279 -44.55 -5.68 -4.93
CA LYS A 279 -45.85 -6.26 -5.33
C LYS A 279 -46.09 -7.56 -4.55
N CYS A 280 -47.27 -7.70 -3.94
CA CYS A 280 -47.60 -8.79 -3.04
C CYS A 280 -48.97 -9.37 -3.42
N LEU A 281 -49.08 -10.67 -3.68
CA LEU A 281 -50.35 -11.33 -3.96
C LEU A 281 -50.88 -12.04 -2.71
N LEU A 282 -52.16 -11.87 -2.39
CA LEU A 282 -52.82 -12.57 -1.28
C LEU A 282 -53.70 -13.70 -1.83
N VAL A 283 -53.36 -14.94 -1.49
CA VAL A 283 -54.06 -16.18 -1.88
C VAL A 283 -54.74 -16.77 -0.64
N TYR A 284 -56.04 -17.06 -0.74
CA TYR A 284 -56.85 -17.62 0.34
C TYR A 284 -58.06 -18.36 -0.25
N SER A 285 -58.70 -19.20 0.55
CA SER A 285 -59.95 -19.88 0.17
C SER A 285 -61.15 -19.15 0.79
N PRO A 286 -62.14 -18.67 0.01
CA PRO A 286 -63.29 -17.93 0.52
C PRO A 286 -64.32 -18.85 1.21
N THR A 287 -63.96 -19.44 2.35
CA THR A 287 -64.78 -20.44 3.06
C THR A 287 -65.84 -19.85 3.98
N ARG A 288 -65.61 -18.68 4.58
CA ARG A 288 -66.55 -17.93 5.43
C ARG A 288 -66.41 -16.42 5.19
N LEU A 289 -67.51 -15.67 5.26
CA LEU A 289 -67.53 -14.22 4.98
C LEU A 289 -66.61 -13.42 5.93
N SER A 290 -66.57 -13.80 7.19
CA SER A 290 -65.69 -13.20 8.20
C SER A 290 -64.19 -13.40 7.91
N HIS A 291 -63.82 -14.52 7.27
CA HIS A 291 -62.46 -14.74 6.79
C HIS A 291 -62.13 -13.85 5.58
N ILE A 292 -63.08 -13.67 4.64
CA ILE A 292 -62.93 -12.75 3.50
C ILE A 292 -62.68 -11.32 4.01
N ASN A 293 -63.45 -10.86 5.01
CA ASN A 293 -63.28 -9.53 5.60
C ASN A 293 -61.91 -9.33 6.25
N VAL A 294 -61.39 -10.35 6.95
CA VAL A 294 -60.02 -10.32 7.51
C VAL A 294 -58.95 -10.21 6.41
N MET A 295 -59.15 -10.84 5.25
CA MET A 295 -58.23 -10.76 4.12
C MET A 295 -58.28 -9.39 3.41
N ILE A 296 -59.46 -8.77 3.31
CA ILE A 296 -59.64 -7.40 2.81
C ILE A 296 -58.93 -6.37 3.71
N GLU A 297 -59.11 -6.45 5.04
CA GLU A 297 -58.40 -5.55 5.97
C GLU A 297 -56.88 -5.77 5.97
N LEU A 298 -56.41 -7.01 5.78
CA LEU A 298 -54.98 -7.29 5.59
C LEU A 298 -54.43 -6.64 4.31
N ALA A 299 -55.18 -6.71 3.21
CA ALA A 299 -54.80 -6.06 1.94
C ALA A 299 -54.73 -4.54 2.08
N LYS A 300 -55.73 -3.91 2.71
CA LYS A 300 -55.74 -2.47 3.02
C LYS A 300 -54.54 -2.07 3.89
N TYR A 301 -54.31 -2.78 4.99
CA TYR A 301 -53.18 -2.51 5.89
C TYR A 301 -51.84 -2.57 5.14
N LEU A 302 -51.64 -3.58 4.28
CA LEU A 302 -50.44 -3.70 3.46
C LEU A 302 -50.32 -2.56 2.43
N ARG A 303 -51.42 -2.10 1.79
CA ARG A 303 -51.42 -0.92 0.91
C ARG A 303 -50.97 0.35 1.62
N ILE A 304 -51.37 0.55 2.88
CA ILE A 304 -50.92 1.70 3.71
C ILE A 304 -49.44 1.55 4.14
N CYS A 305 -48.91 0.32 4.16
CA CYS A 305 -47.51 0.02 4.48
C CYS A 305 -46.54 0.08 3.28
N ASP A 306 -46.86 0.86 2.24
CA ASP A 306 -46.13 0.92 0.96
C ASP A 306 -45.91 -0.46 0.29
N VAL A 307 -46.90 -1.36 0.38
CA VAL A 307 -46.90 -2.65 -0.34
C VAL A 307 -48.05 -2.67 -1.34
N ASN A 308 -47.79 -2.93 -2.62
CA ASN A 308 -48.87 -3.13 -3.59
C ASN A 308 -49.49 -4.53 -3.40
N ALA A 309 -50.42 -4.62 -2.45
CA ALA A 309 -51.11 -5.85 -2.07
C ALA A 309 -52.33 -6.11 -2.96
N MET A 310 -52.23 -7.12 -3.82
CA MET A 310 -53.24 -7.55 -4.79
C MET A 310 -54.17 -8.60 -4.18
N ILE A 311 -55.48 -8.42 -4.33
CA ILE A 311 -56.54 -9.30 -3.80
C ILE A 311 -57.75 -9.34 -4.74
N ASP A 312 -58.30 -10.54 -4.94
CA ASP A 312 -59.38 -10.84 -5.89
C ASP A 312 -60.64 -9.97 -5.67
N MET A 313 -61.10 -9.88 -4.42
CA MET A 313 -62.33 -9.18 -4.02
C MET A 313 -62.28 -7.64 -4.13
N LEU A 314 -61.13 -7.04 -4.45
CA LEU A 314 -61.00 -5.60 -4.71
C LEU A 314 -60.54 -5.31 -6.14
N ASP A 315 -59.60 -6.09 -6.67
CA ASP A 315 -58.88 -5.70 -7.88
C ASP A 315 -59.42 -6.34 -9.17
N VAL A 316 -60.19 -7.43 -9.09
CA VAL A 316 -60.84 -8.01 -10.29
C VAL A 316 -61.93 -7.07 -10.81
N THR A 317 -62.66 -6.41 -9.91
CA THR A 317 -63.73 -5.45 -10.24
C THR A 317 -63.25 -4.19 -10.96
N ASP A 318 -61.98 -3.81 -10.76
CA ASP A 318 -61.36 -2.63 -11.38
C ASP A 318 -60.70 -2.94 -12.74
N THR A 319 -60.71 -4.20 -13.20
CA THR A 319 -60.18 -4.57 -14.53
C THR A 319 -61.13 -4.21 -15.67
N THR A 320 -60.55 -3.87 -16.83
CA THR A 320 -61.27 -3.58 -18.08
C THR A 320 -62.09 -4.77 -18.58
N ASP A 321 -61.53 -5.98 -18.50
CA ASP A 321 -62.05 -7.18 -19.15
C ASP A 321 -62.85 -8.09 -18.22
N LYS A 322 -62.75 -7.88 -16.90
CA LYS A 322 -63.49 -8.57 -15.82
C LYS A 322 -63.33 -10.10 -15.75
N ASP A 323 -62.42 -10.68 -16.52
CA ASP A 323 -62.06 -12.10 -16.45
C ASP A 323 -61.19 -12.37 -15.20
N PRO A 324 -61.67 -13.20 -14.25
CA PRO A 324 -60.89 -13.56 -13.07
C PRO A 324 -59.67 -14.44 -13.39
N GLU A 325 -59.66 -15.23 -14.48
CA GLU A 325 -58.52 -16.09 -14.80
C GLU A 325 -57.35 -15.28 -15.38
N CYS A 326 -57.60 -14.41 -16.36
CA CYS A 326 -56.62 -13.43 -16.84
C CYS A 326 -56.07 -12.53 -15.72
N TRP A 327 -56.92 -12.05 -14.79
CA TRP A 327 -56.45 -11.29 -13.64
C TRP A 327 -55.51 -12.11 -12.74
N CYS A 328 -55.84 -13.37 -12.45
CA CYS A 328 -54.99 -14.25 -11.63
C CYS A 328 -53.61 -14.43 -12.26
N ASP A 329 -53.57 -14.68 -13.56
CA ASP A 329 -52.34 -14.92 -14.30
C ASP A 329 -51.48 -13.64 -14.34
N ALA A 330 -52.10 -12.49 -14.59
CA ALA A 330 -51.44 -11.18 -14.56
C ALA A 330 -50.91 -10.84 -13.15
N ALA A 331 -51.71 -11.05 -12.09
CA ALA A 331 -51.32 -10.76 -10.71
C ALA A 331 -50.19 -11.69 -10.22
N PHE A 332 -50.26 -12.99 -10.56
CA PHE A 332 -49.24 -13.97 -10.22
C PHE A 332 -47.90 -13.71 -10.92
N ARG A 333 -47.93 -13.35 -12.21
CA ARG A 333 -46.73 -12.93 -12.96
C ARG A 333 -46.13 -11.62 -12.43
N ASN A 334 -46.96 -10.73 -11.87
CA ASN A 334 -46.52 -9.43 -11.34
C ASN A 334 -45.97 -9.47 -9.90
N ALA A 335 -46.20 -10.54 -9.13
CA ALA A 335 -45.90 -10.56 -7.69
C ALA A 335 -44.41 -10.78 -7.35
N ASP A 336 -43.82 -9.90 -6.52
CA ASP A 336 -42.50 -10.10 -5.89
C ASP A 336 -42.60 -11.02 -4.62
N VAL A 337 -43.81 -11.19 -4.10
CA VAL A 337 -44.18 -11.98 -2.90
C VAL A 337 -45.57 -12.59 -3.08
N VAL A 338 -45.77 -13.83 -2.64
CA VAL A 338 -47.08 -14.47 -2.54
C VAL A 338 -47.34 -14.89 -1.09
N LEU A 339 -48.46 -14.45 -0.53
CA LEU A 339 -48.91 -14.80 0.82
C LEU A 339 -50.08 -15.78 0.72
N ILE A 340 -49.95 -16.93 1.35
CA ILE A 340 -50.95 -18.00 1.33
C ILE A 340 -51.59 -18.07 2.72
N ALA A 341 -52.82 -17.61 2.84
CA ALA A 341 -53.52 -17.60 4.13
C ALA A 341 -54.16 -18.96 4.45
N THR A 342 -54.09 -19.37 5.72
CA THR A 342 -54.88 -20.48 6.23
C THR A 342 -56.35 -20.08 6.29
N SER A 343 -57.23 -20.88 5.70
CA SER A 343 -58.69 -20.66 5.69
C SER A 343 -59.38 -21.73 6.54
N PRO A 344 -60.37 -21.36 7.39
CA PRO A 344 -61.05 -22.33 8.25
C PRO A 344 -61.87 -23.33 7.41
N PRO A 345 -62.04 -24.58 7.87
CA PRO A 345 -62.65 -25.64 7.08
C PRO A 345 -64.11 -25.31 6.70
N PRO A 346 -64.53 -25.56 5.45
CA PRO A 346 -65.85 -25.20 4.95
C PRO A 346 -66.94 -26.20 5.40
N LYS A 347 -67.49 -26.02 6.61
CA LYS A 347 -68.61 -26.84 7.11
C LYS A 347 -69.96 -26.56 6.43
N LYS A 348 -70.20 -25.36 5.90
CA LYS A 348 -71.35 -25.01 5.05
C LYS A 348 -70.86 -24.13 3.88
N PRO A 349 -71.34 -24.30 2.63
CA PRO A 349 -70.94 -23.41 1.53
C PRO A 349 -71.41 -21.97 1.75
N ALA A 350 -70.48 -21.01 1.74
CA ALA A 350 -70.83 -19.59 1.67
C ALA A 350 -71.45 -19.29 0.28
N ALA A 351 -72.78 -19.14 0.24
CA ALA A 351 -73.56 -19.05 -1.00
C ALA A 351 -73.41 -17.71 -1.77
N SER A 352 -72.51 -16.83 -1.33
CA SER A 352 -72.35 -15.45 -1.84
C SER A 352 -70.91 -15.07 -2.23
N ALA A 353 -69.95 -16.01 -2.17
CA ALA A 353 -68.58 -15.76 -2.62
C ALA A 353 -68.51 -15.78 -4.17
N ILE A 354 -68.48 -14.60 -4.78
CA ILE A 354 -68.50 -14.40 -6.24
C ILE A 354 -67.36 -15.16 -6.95
N TYR A 355 -66.17 -15.20 -6.34
CA TYR A 355 -64.94 -15.74 -6.93
C TYR A 355 -64.52 -17.09 -6.31
N ARG A 356 -65.48 -17.99 -6.07
CA ARG A 356 -65.28 -19.24 -5.30
C ARG A 356 -64.17 -20.19 -5.83
N ASN A 357 -63.82 -20.12 -7.11
CA ASN A 357 -62.76 -20.95 -7.71
C ASN A 357 -61.38 -20.26 -7.79
N THR A 358 -61.33 -18.94 -7.62
CA THR A 358 -60.12 -18.12 -7.82
C THR A 358 -58.97 -18.52 -6.88
N GLY A 359 -59.25 -18.79 -5.61
CA GLY A 359 -58.26 -19.32 -4.67
C GLY A 359 -57.65 -20.67 -5.11
N ASN A 360 -58.46 -21.57 -5.69
CA ASN A 360 -57.98 -22.86 -6.19
C ASN A 360 -57.09 -22.71 -7.44
N TYR A 361 -57.45 -21.79 -8.34
CA TYR A 361 -56.64 -21.46 -9.53
C TYR A 361 -55.28 -20.86 -9.13
N LEU A 362 -55.27 -19.91 -8.19
CA LEU A 362 -54.04 -19.33 -7.65
C LEU A 362 -53.17 -20.36 -6.90
N LEU A 363 -53.76 -21.27 -6.12
CA LEU A 363 -53.03 -22.37 -5.49
C LEU A 363 -52.42 -23.33 -6.53
N ARG A 364 -53.11 -23.57 -7.65
CA ARG A 364 -52.57 -24.32 -8.78
C ARG A 364 -51.37 -23.62 -9.43
N LEU A 365 -51.47 -22.32 -9.72
CA LEU A 365 -50.35 -21.53 -10.26
C LEU A 365 -49.14 -21.52 -9.31
N VAL A 366 -49.36 -21.43 -7.99
CA VAL A 366 -48.31 -21.57 -6.98
C VAL A 366 -47.64 -22.96 -7.05
N LYS A 367 -48.43 -24.03 -7.19
CA LYS A 367 -47.93 -25.43 -7.28
C LYS A 367 -47.10 -25.66 -8.54
N GLU A 368 -47.56 -25.16 -9.69
CA GLU A 368 -46.91 -25.35 -10.99
C GLU A 368 -45.61 -24.52 -11.13
N ASN A 369 -45.48 -23.39 -10.40
CA ASN A 369 -44.34 -22.46 -10.49
C ASN A 369 -43.52 -22.36 -9.19
N GLN A 370 -43.65 -23.32 -8.27
CA GLN A 370 -42.99 -23.28 -6.95
C GLN A 370 -41.45 -23.32 -7.02
N SER A 371 -40.90 -23.80 -8.14
CA SER A 371 -39.46 -23.88 -8.44
C SER A 371 -38.86 -22.57 -8.98
N GLU A 372 -39.67 -21.56 -9.32
CA GLU A 372 -39.19 -20.26 -9.78
C GLU A 372 -38.49 -19.47 -8.65
N LYS A 373 -37.16 -19.43 -8.68
CA LYS A 373 -36.32 -18.79 -7.64
C LYS A 373 -36.49 -17.26 -7.51
N GLU A 374 -37.29 -16.63 -8.36
CA GLU A 374 -37.53 -15.17 -8.34
C GLU A 374 -38.62 -14.75 -7.34
N LYS A 375 -39.63 -15.60 -7.14
CA LYS A 375 -40.79 -15.32 -6.28
C LYS A 375 -40.56 -15.81 -4.84
N ARG A 376 -41.25 -15.19 -3.88
CA ARG A 376 -41.13 -15.53 -2.45
C ARG A 376 -42.48 -15.91 -1.86
N TYR A 377 -42.61 -17.14 -1.39
CA TYR A 377 -43.86 -17.70 -0.87
C TYR A 377 -43.82 -17.78 0.68
N TYR A 378 -44.89 -17.33 1.35
CA TYR A 378 -45.03 -17.41 2.81
C TYR A 378 -46.44 -17.86 3.20
N ILE A 379 -46.57 -18.67 4.26
CA ILE A 379 -47.89 -19.00 4.84
C ILE A 379 -48.25 -17.99 5.92
N VAL A 380 -49.46 -17.46 5.86
CA VAL A 380 -50.09 -16.62 6.90
C VAL A 380 -51.05 -17.49 7.70
N GLN A 381 -50.69 -17.83 8.95
CA GLN A 381 -51.61 -18.52 9.86
C GLN A 381 -52.39 -17.49 10.69
N LEU A 382 -53.72 -17.66 10.72
CA LEU A 382 -54.66 -16.81 11.46
C LEU A 382 -55.10 -17.50 12.77
N PRO A 383 -55.48 -16.74 13.83
CA PRO A 383 -55.62 -17.26 15.19
C PRO A 383 -56.93 -18.02 15.45
N TYR A 384 -57.68 -18.29 14.39
CA TYR A 384 -58.90 -19.10 14.34
C TYR A 384 -58.79 -20.30 13.37
N CYS A 385 -57.61 -20.51 12.76
CA CYS A 385 -57.31 -21.65 11.90
C CYS A 385 -56.31 -22.60 12.58
N LYS A 386 -56.50 -23.91 12.41
CA LYS A 386 -55.64 -24.96 12.94
C LYS A 386 -54.31 -25.04 12.19
N SER A 387 -53.37 -25.79 12.74
CA SER A 387 -52.09 -26.11 12.09
C SER A 387 -52.24 -26.85 10.76
N ASP A 388 -53.36 -27.55 10.59
CA ASP A 388 -53.63 -28.57 9.58
C ASP A 388 -54.50 -28.01 8.44
N ASP A 389 -55.14 -26.85 8.66
CA ASP A 389 -55.88 -26.03 7.68
C ASP A 389 -54.94 -25.33 6.65
N VAL A 390 -53.72 -25.86 6.49
CA VAL A 390 -52.69 -25.42 5.55
C VAL A 390 -52.71 -26.36 4.33
N PRO A 391 -52.90 -25.85 3.09
CA PRO A 391 -52.87 -26.65 1.87
C PRO A 391 -51.60 -27.52 1.80
N GLU A 392 -51.75 -28.80 1.48
CA GLU A 392 -50.70 -29.81 1.68
C GLU A 392 -49.42 -29.47 0.90
N GLU A 393 -49.59 -28.95 -0.31
CA GLU A 393 -48.56 -28.42 -1.22
C GLU A 393 -47.67 -27.34 -0.61
N THR A 394 -48.17 -26.64 0.40
CA THR A 394 -47.53 -25.43 0.94
C THR A 394 -46.85 -25.66 2.28
N ARG A 395 -47.07 -26.81 2.93
CA ARG A 395 -46.67 -27.07 4.34
C ARG A 395 -45.18 -26.88 4.64
N HIS A 396 -44.30 -26.96 3.64
CA HIS A 396 -42.86 -26.75 3.76
C HIS A 396 -42.43 -25.27 3.73
N LEU A 397 -43.34 -24.34 3.41
CA LEU A 397 -43.06 -22.90 3.34
C LEU A 397 -43.00 -22.25 4.72
N ARG A 398 -42.26 -21.14 4.82
CA ARG A 398 -42.11 -20.38 6.06
C ARG A 398 -43.45 -19.79 6.51
N ARG A 399 -43.91 -20.22 7.69
CA ARG A 399 -45.13 -19.76 8.35
C ARG A 399 -44.91 -18.47 9.15
N LEU A 400 -45.92 -17.60 9.18
CA LEU A 400 -45.99 -16.37 9.96
C LEU A 400 -47.35 -16.31 10.68
N SER A 401 -47.34 -16.03 11.98
CA SER A 401 -48.55 -16.04 12.83
C SER A 401 -49.15 -14.65 12.99
N LEU A 402 -50.21 -14.33 12.25
CA LEU A 402 -50.93 -13.07 12.40
C LEU A 402 -51.96 -13.13 13.55
N PRO A 403 -52.24 -12.00 14.22
CA PRO A 403 -51.66 -10.67 14.02
C PRO A 403 -50.28 -10.48 14.69
N LYS A 404 -49.85 -11.41 15.56
CA LYS A 404 -48.63 -11.28 16.40
C LYS A 404 -47.35 -10.97 15.62
N GLU A 405 -47.26 -11.40 14.36
CA GLU A 405 -46.08 -11.22 13.51
C GLU A 405 -46.30 -10.21 12.37
N LEU A 406 -47.36 -9.40 12.40
CA LEU A 406 -47.65 -8.39 11.38
C LEU A 406 -46.47 -7.43 11.10
N PRO A 407 -45.74 -6.89 12.11
CA PRO A 407 -44.55 -6.07 11.88
C PRO A 407 -43.36 -6.85 11.31
N LYS A 408 -43.32 -8.19 11.48
CA LYS A 408 -42.30 -9.05 10.86
C LYS A 408 -42.62 -9.30 9.38
N LEU A 409 -43.90 -9.53 9.06
CA LEU A 409 -44.40 -9.72 7.70
C LEU A 409 -44.04 -8.50 6.81
N VAL A 410 -44.33 -7.29 7.25
CA VAL A 410 -44.01 -6.05 6.50
C VAL A 410 -42.51 -5.92 6.24
N LYS A 411 -41.64 -6.19 7.24
CA LYS A 411 -40.18 -6.20 7.07
C LYS A 411 -39.68 -7.25 6.08
N ILE A 412 -40.27 -8.45 6.14
CA ILE A 412 -39.94 -9.57 5.22
C ILE A 412 -40.31 -9.21 3.78
N ILE A 413 -41.49 -8.61 3.55
CA ILE A 413 -41.92 -8.16 2.23
C ILE A 413 -40.92 -7.15 1.64
N HIS A 414 -40.60 -6.09 2.39
CA HIS A 414 -39.73 -4.99 1.94
C HIS A 414 -38.24 -5.32 1.80
N LYS A 415 -37.73 -6.39 2.42
CA LYS A 415 -36.29 -6.74 2.49
C LYS A 415 -35.38 -5.67 3.15
N VAL A 416 -35.92 -4.83 4.04
CA VAL A 416 -35.14 -3.79 4.75
C VAL A 416 -35.41 -3.84 6.27
N GLU A 417 -34.37 -3.75 7.09
CA GLU A 417 -34.49 -3.79 8.57
C GLU A 417 -35.31 -2.63 9.16
N ARG A 418 -35.26 -1.48 8.48
CA ARG A 418 -35.95 -0.22 8.82
C ARG A 418 -36.96 0.19 7.73
N VAL A 419 -38.07 -0.53 7.65
CA VAL A 419 -39.29 0.00 7.00
C VAL A 419 -39.84 1.13 7.86
N LYS A 420 -40.16 2.29 7.27
CA LYS A 420 -40.64 3.48 7.99
C LYS A 420 -42.15 3.43 8.29
N CYS A 421 -42.64 2.28 8.73
CA CYS A 421 -44.05 2.00 9.03
C CYS A 421 -44.49 2.60 10.39
N SER A 422 -44.16 3.88 10.62
CA SER A 422 -44.13 4.50 11.95
C SER A 422 -45.28 5.47 12.24
N SER A 423 -46.50 5.12 11.82
CA SER A 423 -47.76 5.79 12.23
C SER A 423 -49.05 5.06 11.80
N VAL A 424 -48.98 3.83 11.29
CA VAL A 424 -50.16 3.12 10.73
C VAL A 424 -50.89 2.38 11.85
N SER A 425 -52.18 2.65 12.02
CA SER A 425 -53.05 1.91 12.95
C SER A 425 -53.30 0.49 12.41
N ASP A 426 -53.01 -0.53 13.21
CA ASP A 426 -53.39 -1.93 12.93
C ASP A 426 -54.74 -2.31 13.57
N GLN A 427 -55.39 -1.36 14.26
CA GLN A 427 -56.63 -1.58 15.02
C GLN A 427 -57.77 -2.19 14.20
N GLU A 428 -58.01 -1.72 12.98
CA GLU A 428 -59.09 -2.20 12.11
C GLU A 428 -58.91 -3.68 11.72
N PHE A 429 -57.68 -4.07 11.37
CA PHE A 429 -57.32 -5.47 11.12
C PHE A 429 -57.38 -6.31 12.41
N LEU A 430 -56.89 -5.79 13.54
CA LEU A 430 -56.96 -6.45 14.84
C LEU A 430 -58.41 -6.73 15.27
N ASP A 431 -59.31 -5.78 15.08
CA ASP A 431 -60.72 -5.92 15.44
C ASP A 431 -61.47 -6.82 14.46
N SER A 432 -61.19 -6.75 13.16
CA SER A 432 -61.68 -7.73 12.16
C SER A 432 -61.28 -9.17 12.53
N VAL A 433 -60.03 -9.39 12.97
CA VAL A 433 -59.54 -10.71 13.44
C VAL A 433 -60.21 -11.14 14.75
N LYS A 434 -60.49 -10.23 15.69
CA LYS A 434 -61.25 -10.52 16.93
C LYS A 434 -62.69 -10.93 16.63
N LEU A 435 -63.37 -10.18 15.75
CA LEU A 435 -64.74 -10.44 15.33
C LEU A 435 -64.84 -11.80 14.63
N ALA A 436 -64.02 -12.05 13.60
CA ALA A 436 -64.00 -13.33 12.90
C ALA A 436 -63.75 -14.51 13.84
N LYS A 437 -62.85 -14.37 14.84
CA LYS A 437 -62.63 -15.40 15.85
C LYS A 437 -63.88 -15.66 16.72
N LEU A 438 -64.59 -14.60 17.13
CA LEU A 438 -65.80 -14.73 17.95
C LEU A 438 -66.99 -15.30 17.15
N GLU A 439 -67.12 -14.95 15.87
CA GLU A 439 -68.15 -15.46 14.98
C GLU A 439 -67.93 -16.94 14.67
N ILE A 440 -66.72 -17.31 14.24
CA ILE A 440 -66.35 -18.71 13.92
C ILE A 440 -66.58 -19.62 15.15
N LEU A 441 -66.20 -19.18 16.34
CA LEU A 441 -66.43 -19.94 17.58
C LEU A 441 -67.92 -20.07 17.95
N LYS A 442 -68.76 -19.06 17.63
CA LYS A 442 -70.21 -19.13 17.84
C LYS A 442 -70.89 -20.05 16.82
N GLU A 443 -70.51 -19.95 15.55
CA GLU A 443 -70.99 -20.83 14.48
C GLU A 443 -70.66 -22.29 14.81
N ASP A 444 -69.40 -22.58 15.15
CA ASP A 444 -68.95 -23.94 15.44
C ASP A 444 -69.60 -24.51 16.73
N ALA A 445 -69.85 -23.67 17.74
CA ALA A 445 -70.56 -24.08 18.95
C ALA A 445 -72.07 -24.32 18.74
N ASN A 446 -72.72 -23.57 17.84
CA ASN A 446 -74.10 -23.80 17.45
C ASN A 446 -74.23 -25.06 16.58
N ILE A 447 -73.30 -25.27 15.64
CA ILE A 447 -73.25 -26.49 14.82
C ILE A 447 -72.99 -27.72 15.70
N ALA A 448 -72.20 -27.62 16.78
CA ALA A 448 -72.02 -28.69 17.76
C ALA A 448 -73.28 -28.99 18.61
N LYS A 449 -74.36 -28.20 18.50
CA LYS A 449 -75.71 -28.57 18.94
C LYS A 449 -76.50 -29.24 17.81
N ASP A 450 -76.55 -28.65 16.61
CA ASP A 450 -77.23 -29.22 15.43
C ASP A 450 -76.74 -30.67 15.15
N GLU A 451 -75.43 -30.90 15.25
CA GLU A 451 -74.79 -32.21 15.04
C GLU A 451 -75.24 -33.22 16.12
N ARG A 452 -75.41 -32.81 17.38
CA ARG A 452 -75.94 -33.69 18.44
C ARG A 452 -77.44 -33.98 18.30
N GLU A 453 -78.22 -33.06 17.76
CA GLU A 453 -79.64 -33.29 17.49
C GLU A 453 -79.84 -34.21 16.27
N THR A 454 -78.91 -34.19 15.31
CA THR A 454 -78.97 -35.03 14.10
C THR A 454 -78.24 -36.39 14.21
N GLU A 455 -77.23 -36.55 15.07
CA GLU A 455 -76.59 -37.85 15.33
C GLU A 455 -77.58 -38.92 15.87
N ASN A 456 -78.62 -38.49 16.58
CA ASN A 456 -79.72 -39.35 17.06
C ASN A 456 -80.57 -39.99 15.93
N LEU A 457 -80.40 -39.59 14.67
CA LEU A 457 -81.21 -40.04 13.53
C LEU A 457 -80.44 -40.88 12.50
N LEU A 458 -79.11 -41.03 12.62
CA LEU A 458 -78.26 -41.64 11.57
C LEU A 458 -77.42 -42.84 12.03
N THR A 459 -77.63 -43.36 13.24
CA THR A 459 -76.85 -44.47 13.83
C THR A 459 -77.20 -45.87 13.25
N LEU A 460 -77.36 -46.02 11.92
CA LEU A 460 -77.76 -47.29 11.29
C LEU A 460 -77.10 -47.60 9.92
N LYS A 461 -75.76 -47.60 9.86
CA LYS A 461 -74.89 -48.52 9.06
C LYS A 461 -73.40 -48.19 9.35
N ARG A 462 -72.62 -49.11 9.94
CA ARG A 462 -71.81 -50.20 9.28
C ARG A 462 -70.53 -49.62 8.63
N THR A 463 -69.30 -49.78 9.16
CA THR A 463 -68.42 -50.98 9.24
C THR A 463 -68.21 -51.72 7.90
N GLU A 464 -67.06 -52.31 7.56
CA GLU A 464 -65.71 -52.34 8.18
C GLU A 464 -64.76 -51.33 7.43
N THR A 465 -63.45 -51.44 7.10
CA THR A 465 -62.30 -52.38 7.25
C THR A 465 -60.96 -51.56 7.16
N ALA A 466 -59.75 -52.13 7.36
CA ALA A 466 -58.49 -51.33 7.42
C ALA A 466 -57.15 -52.02 6.99
N ASN A 467 -56.12 -51.17 6.73
CA ASN A 467 -54.65 -51.32 6.89
C ASN A 467 -53.72 -51.98 5.83
N ASN A 468 -52.42 -51.56 5.91
CA ASN A 468 -51.14 -52.16 5.40
C ASN A 468 -50.72 -51.86 3.93
N ARG A 469 -49.44 -51.75 3.50
CA ARG A 469 -48.07 -51.45 4.07
C ARG A 469 -47.04 -51.45 2.88
N THR A 470 -45.73 -51.06 2.87
CA THR A 470 -44.72 -50.57 3.84
C THR A 470 -43.80 -49.46 3.20
N SER A 471 -42.48 -49.62 3.05
CA SER A 471 -41.47 -48.62 2.62
C SER A 471 -40.08 -49.25 2.31
N THR A 472 -39.15 -48.54 1.65
CA THR A 472 -37.67 -48.78 1.72
C THR A 472 -36.81 -47.58 1.28
N VAL A 473 -35.53 -47.55 1.70
CA VAL A 473 -34.51 -46.47 1.55
C VAL A 473 -33.11 -47.12 1.49
N LEU A 474 -32.07 -46.45 0.93
CA LEU A 474 -30.65 -46.61 1.33
C LEU A 474 -29.77 -45.43 0.85
N ASP A 475 -28.55 -45.28 1.42
CA ASP A 475 -27.89 -43.97 1.56
C ASP A 475 -26.33 -43.99 1.61
N ASP A 476 -25.74 -42.90 1.11
CA ASP A 476 -24.45 -42.16 1.30
C ASP A 476 -23.02 -42.71 1.67
N ASN A 477 -22.02 -41.98 1.10
CA ASN A 477 -20.81 -41.33 1.72
C ASN A 477 -19.30 -41.82 1.67
N ALA A 478 -18.45 -40.86 1.18
CA ALA A 478 -17.19 -40.28 1.73
C ALA A 478 -15.86 -41.08 1.94
N VAL A 479 -14.62 -40.53 2.04
CA VAL A 479 -13.88 -39.27 1.63
C VAL A 479 -12.36 -39.48 1.90
N SER A 480 -11.40 -38.89 1.15
CA SER A 480 -10.12 -38.27 1.65
C SER A 480 -9.23 -37.63 0.53
N GLN A 481 -8.12 -36.95 0.88
CA GLN A 481 -7.23 -36.17 -0.01
C GLN A 481 -5.71 -36.45 0.19
N SER A 482 -4.88 -36.18 -0.83
CA SER A 482 -3.55 -35.53 -0.72
C SER A 482 -2.92 -35.30 -2.12
N PHE A 483 -1.88 -34.45 -2.20
CA PHE A 483 -1.11 -34.14 -3.42
C PHE A 483 0.41 -34.17 -3.14
N ALA A 484 1.20 -34.46 -4.16
CA ALA A 484 2.66 -34.29 -4.18
C ALA A 484 3.14 -33.92 -5.61
N THR A 485 4.28 -33.24 -5.72
CA THR A 485 4.87 -32.81 -7.00
C THR A 485 6.38 -33.06 -7.02
N ASN A 486 6.91 -33.48 -8.17
CA ASN A 486 8.34 -33.73 -8.39
C ASN A 486 8.85 -32.87 -9.57
N ILE A 487 10.01 -32.23 -9.41
CA ILE A 487 10.81 -31.60 -10.48
C ILE A 487 12.29 -31.73 -10.09
N ASP A 488 13.08 -32.46 -10.87
CA ASP A 488 14.52 -32.63 -10.68
C ASP A 488 15.34 -31.71 -11.61
N GLU A 489 16.38 -31.12 -11.02
CA GLU A 489 17.70 -30.70 -11.55
C GLU A 489 17.87 -30.02 -12.93
N LEU A 490 18.62 -28.91 -12.93
CA LEU A 490 19.22 -28.26 -14.11
C LEU A 490 20.72 -27.97 -13.86
N ASN A 491 21.58 -28.29 -14.83
CA ASN A 491 23.03 -28.14 -14.73
C ASN A 491 23.50 -26.68 -14.75
N LEU A 492 24.32 -26.27 -13.77
CA LEU A 492 25.24 -25.12 -13.88
C LEU A 492 26.51 -25.34 -13.03
N LEU A 493 27.57 -25.85 -13.66
CA LEU A 493 28.95 -25.64 -13.22
C LEU A 493 29.81 -25.35 -14.46
N GLY A 494 30.67 -24.34 -14.34
CA GLY A 494 31.65 -23.95 -15.35
C GLY A 494 32.92 -23.51 -14.63
N GLU A 495 33.96 -24.32 -14.72
CA GLU A 495 35.24 -24.14 -14.04
C GLU A 495 36.23 -23.40 -14.97
N GLY A 496 37.03 -22.49 -14.41
CA GLY A 496 38.02 -21.72 -15.16
C GLY A 496 38.88 -20.87 -14.22
N GLY A 497 40.17 -21.18 -14.16
CA GLY A 497 41.19 -20.44 -13.40
C GLY A 497 42.08 -19.57 -14.28
N GLU A 498 43.28 -19.27 -13.79
CA GLU A 498 44.21 -18.20 -14.24
C GLU A 498 43.75 -16.79 -13.78
N GLY A 499 44.58 -15.96 -13.13
CA GLY A 499 45.93 -16.19 -12.60
C GLY A 499 46.59 -14.84 -12.27
N GLU A 500 46.85 -14.55 -10.99
CA GLU A 500 47.40 -13.24 -10.56
C GLU A 500 48.78 -13.40 -9.90
N GLU A 501 49.69 -12.46 -10.20
CA GLU A 501 51.09 -12.47 -9.73
C GLU A 501 51.23 -11.72 -8.40
N GLU A 502 51.41 -12.43 -7.27
CA GLU A 502 51.76 -11.82 -5.99
C GLU A 502 53.22 -11.30 -5.99
N CYS A 503 53.40 -9.99 -6.11
CA CYS A 503 54.70 -9.34 -6.02
C CYS A 503 55.06 -8.97 -4.56
N THR A 504 55.58 -9.93 -3.79
CA THR A 504 56.07 -9.66 -2.43
C THR A 504 57.46 -9.02 -2.44
N ARG A 505 57.54 -7.72 -2.12
CA ARG A 505 58.79 -7.01 -1.81
C ARG A 505 59.00 -6.90 -0.29
N GLU A 506 60.14 -7.35 0.21
CA GLU A 506 60.55 -7.09 1.59
C GLU A 506 60.97 -5.63 1.77
N SER A 507 60.50 -4.99 2.84
CA SER A 507 60.98 -3.67 3.29
C SER A 507 61.82 -3.83 4.55
N SER A 508 62.94 -3.11 4.62
CA SER A 508 63.93 -3.25 5.69
C SER A 508 63.46 -2.68 7.03
N LYS A 509 63.96 -3.27 8.13
CA LYS A 509 63.68 -2.83 9.50
C LYS A 509 64.14 -1.39 9.74
N ASP A 510 63.22 -0.56 10.23
CA ASP A 510 63.47 0.29 11.40
C ASP A 510 62.13 0.59 12.11
N ASP A 511 62.17 0.94 13.39
CA ASP A 511 60.96 1.05 14.23
C ASP A 511 60.16 2.34 13.98
N THR A 512 59.06 2.24 13.22
CA THR A 512 57.90 3.13 13.35
C THR A 512 56.65 2.51 12.71
N CYS A 513 55.47 2.63 13.34
CA CYS A 513 54.24 1.93 12.93
C CYS A 513 53.49 2.55 11.73
N SER A 514 54.23 3.03 10.72
CA SER A 514 53.70 3.63 9.50
C SER A 514 53.89 2.71 8.30
N PHE A 515 52.81 2.29 7.63
CA PHE A 515 52.93 1.60 6.34
C PHE A 515 52.95 2.62 5.20
N ARG A 516 53.97 2.58 4.35
CA ARG A 516 54.10 3.41 3.14
C ARG A 516 54.01 2.54 1.91
N ILE A 517 53.44 3.06 0.82
CA ILE A 517 53.30 2.33 -0.43
C ILE A 517 53.48 3.29 -1.61
N ASP A 518 54.71 3.40 -2.10
CA ASP A 518 55.20 4.59 -2.79
C ASP A 518 55.19 4.51 -4.33
N GLU A 519 54.84 3.35 -4.91
CA GLU A 519 54.74 3.16 -6.38
C GLU A 519 53.28 3.18 -6.86
N LEU A 520 52.84 4.31 -7.43
CA LEU A 520 51.72 4.40 -8.38
C LEU A 520 51.84 5.70 -9.20
N ASN A 521 52.49 5.64 -10.36
CA ASN A 521 52.48 6.73 -11.34
C ASN A 521 51.11 6.79 -12.02
N LEU A 522 50.43 7.92 -11.86
CA LEU A 522 49.16 8.29 -12.50
C LEU A 522 49.36 8.71 -13.96
#